data_AF-A0A8H7EPQ6-F1
#
_entry.id   AF-A0A8H7EPQ6-F1
#
_cell.length_a   1.000
_cell.length_b   1.000
_cell.length_c   1.000
_cell.angle_alpha   90.00
_cell.angle_beta   90.00
_cell.angle_gamma   90.00
#
_symmetry.space_group_name_H-M   'P 1'
#
loop_
_entity.id
_entity.type
_entity.pdbx_description
1 polymer ?
#
loop_
_entity_poly.entity_id
_entity_poly.type
_entity_poly.pdbx_seq_one_letter_code
_entity_poly.pdbx_strand_id
1 'polypeptide(L)'
;MEGTSMEGKSSQTLAVVPKELPAFQIKGGPIRNASKKMHDTIHTFISAFEVQLRAYKLVPLDDHWEQLFWLTCDDTQRQWFARTLADRGLHWEQACTHLEKEFGNPFYIWQKKDEHRHLAQRPDESIHLFLERYQEISYEANLASDQDLVYNFICSLLPPIKKKAWSTLTNQYGLELTSDLQQAAQLIMAACGEGTNNTYSETSSNSKRRYDNEGFNGSKKHKQARQGTCPLHPKGSHAKEECFVWKSMLKEAAAKSNKPHNNG
;
A
#
# COMPACT_ATOMS: atom_id res chain seq x y z
N MET A 1 19.12 61.44 -44.62
CA MET A 1 18.54 61.84 -43.32
C MET A 1 17.03 61.71 -43.47
N GLU A 2 16.31 60.95 -42.66
CA GLU A 2 16.69 60.05 -41.55
C GLU A 2 15.79 58.80 -41.57
N GLY A 3 16.24 57.70 -40.97
CA GLY A 3 15.45 56.47 -40.86
C GLY A 3 14.68 56.44 -39.54
N THR A 4 13.35 56.28 -39.58
CA THR A 4 12.55 56.10 -38.36
C THR A 4 12.63 54.65 -37.89
N SER A 5 13.55 54.37 -36.97
CA SER A 5 13.64 53.06 -36.31
C SER A 5 12.42 52.84 -35.41
N MET A 6 11.72 51.72 -35.57
CA MET A 6 10.68 51.30 -34.62
C MET A 6 11.32 50.46 -33.52
N GLU A 7 11.55 51.05 -32.35
CA GLU A 7 11.99 50.32 -31.17
C GLU A 7 10.89 49.37 -30.67
N GLY A 8 11.02 48.09 -31.03
CA GLY A 8 10.20 47.02 -30.46
C GLY A 8 10.45 46.90 -28.96
N LYS A 9 9.52 47.38 -28.13
CA LYS A 9 9.56 47.23 -26.68
C LYS A 9 9.46 45.75 -26.29
N SER A 10 10.62 45.10 -26.15
CA SER A 10 10.73 43.79 -25.53
C SER A 10 10.17 43.87 -24.11
N SER A 11 8.95 43.37 -23.94
CA SER A 11 8.29 43.32 -22.65
C SER A 11 8.89 42.15 -21.87
N GLN A 12 9.88 42.44 -21.03
CA GLN A 12 10.40 41.47 -20.08
C GLN A 12 9.31 41.12 -19.07
N THR A 13 8.54 40.09 -19.38
CA THR A 13 7.59 39.47 -18.45
C THR A 13 8.38 39.05 -17.20
N LEU A 14 8.11 39.69 -16.07
CA LEU A 14 8.77 39.35 -14.80
C LEU A 14 8.43 37.90 -14.44
N ALA A 15 9.38 37.00 -14.63
CA ALA A 15 9.20 35.56 -14.40
C ALA A 15 8.82 35.32 -12.93
N VAL A 16 7.57 34.92 -12.71
CA VAL A 16 7.01 34.71 -11.36
C VAL A 16 7.55 33.40 -10.80
N VAL A 17 8.66 33.46 -10.07
CA VAL A 17 9.22 32.31 -9.36
C VAL A 17 8.40 32.06 -8.08
N PRO A 18 7.76 30.89 -7.91
CA PRO A 18 7.01 30.58 -6.70
C PRO A 18 7.94 30.42 -5.49
N LYS A 19 7.66 31.14 -4.40
CA LYS A 19 8.52 31.13 -3.19
C LYS A 19 8.64 29.75 -2.55
N GLU A 20 7.54 29.00 -2.53
CA GLU A 20 7.48 27.63 -2.02
C GLU A 20 7.59 26.55 -3.11
N LEU A 21 8.46 26.75 -4.10
CA LEU A 21 8.92 25.61 -4.91
C LEU A 21 9.47 24.49 -4.00
N PRO A 22 9.14 23.21 -4.28
CA PRO A 22 9.74 22.08 -3.61
C PRO A 22 11.21 21.93 -4.02
N ALA A 23 12.04 21.36 -3.14
CA ALA A 23 13.39 20.90 -3.53
C ALA A 23 13.28 19.50 -4.12
N PHE A 24 14.06 19.18 -5.16
CA PHE A 24 14.01 17.87 -5.79
C PHE A 24 14.78 16.82 -4.96
N GLN A 25 14.15 16.29 -3.93
CA GLN A 25 14.75 15.31 -3.02
C GLN A 25 13.75 14.24 -2.59
N ILE A 26 14.06 12.98 -2.90
CA ILE A 26 13.22 11.80 -2.66
C ILE A 26 13.81 10.97 -1.51
N LYS A 27 12.95 10.38 -0.66
CA LYS A 27 13.34 9.40 0.38
C LYS A 27 14.28 8.33 -0.20
N GLY A 28 15.38 8.06 0.51
CA GLY A 28 16.43 7.13 0.07
C GLY A 28 17.49 7.75 -0.86
N GLY A 29 17.27 8.96 -1.38
CA GLY A 29 18.31 9.80 -1.98
C GLY A 29 19.10 10.59 -0.92
N PRO A 30 20.14 11.33 -1.32
CA PRO A 30 20.83 12.27 -0.44
C PRO A 30 19.93 13.44 -0.06
N ILE A 31 20.05 13.92 1.18
CA ILE A 31 19.38 15.16 1.63
C ILE A 31 20.14 16.34 1.04
N ARG A 32 19.55 17.00 0.02
CA ARG A 32 20.17 18.12 -0.71
C ARG A 32 19.84 19.48 -0.08
N ASN A 33 18.64 19.63 0.48
CA ASN A 33 18.21 20.82 1.22
C ASN A 33 17.43 20.43 2.49
N ALA A 34 18.10 20.55 3.65
CA ALA A 34 17.53 20.22 4.95
C ALA A 34 16.36 21.13 5.39
N SER A 35 16.10 22.26 4.73
CA SER A 35 14.99 23.17 5.04
C SER A 35 13.68 22.86 4.28
N LYS A 36 13.69 21.91 3.33
CA LYS A 36 12.53 21.52 2.51
C LYS A 36 12.15 20.07 2.79
N LYS A 37 10.89 19.69 2.53
CA LYS A 37 10.39 18.30 2.69
C LYS A 37 11.21 17.32 1.82
N MET A 38 11.42 16.09 2.31
CA MET A 38 11.76 14.95 1.43
C MET A 38 10.47 14.33 0.89
N HIS A 39 10.40 14.15 -0.42
CA HIS A 39 9.29 13.56 -1.13
C HIS A 39 9.35 12.03 -1.06
N ASP A 40 8.19 11.39 -0.97
CA ASP A 40 8.09 9.97 -0.63
C ASP A 40 8.36 9.09 -1.85
N THR A 41 7.86 9.53 -3.01
CA THR A 41 8.17 9.01 -4.36
C THR A 41 8.38 10.16 -5.35
N ILE A 42 8.87 9.85 -6.56
CA ILE A 42 8.93 10.83 -7.65
C ILE A 42 7.55 11.45 -7.98
N HIS A 43 6.46 10.65 -7.99
CA HIS A 43 5.11 11.18 -8.19
C HIS A 43 4.73 12.22 -7.11
N THR A 44 5.10 11.99 -5.84
CA THR A 44 4.81 12.96 -4.75
C THR A 44 5.60 14.27 -4.88
N PHE A 45 6.69 14.29 -5.64
CA PHE A 45 7.43 15.51 -5.99
C PHE A 45 6.80 16.22 -7.19
N ILE A 46 6.51 15.47 -8.26
CA ILE A 46 5.82 15.98 -9.47
C ILE A 46 4.49 16.63 -9.09
N SER A 47 3.67 15.97 -8.28
CA SER A 47 2.38 16.48 -7.81
C SER A 47 2.53 17.77 -6.99
N ALA A 48 3.50 17.84 -6.08
CA ALA A 48 3.76 19.04 -5.28
C ALA A 48 4.25 20.23 -6.14
N PHE A 49 5.08 19.96 -7.15
CA PHE A 49 5.54 20.96 -8.11
C PHE A 49 4.37 21.50 -8.95
N GLU A 50 3.51 20.63 -9.50
CA GLU A 50 2.31 21.06 -10.24
C GLU A 50 1.35 21.90 -9.40
N VAL A 51 1.09 21.49 -8.14
CA VAL A 51 0.24 22.25 -7.22
C VAL A 51 0.79 23.67 -7.04
N GLN A 52 2.11 23.81 -6.89
CA GLN A 52 2.76 25.09 -6.72
C GLN A 52 2.68 25.97 -7.98
N LEU A 53 2.87 25.40 -9.18
CA LEU A 53 2.73 26.14 -10.45
C LEU A 53 1.27 26.59 -10.66
N ARG A 54 0.29 25.69 -10.46
CA ARG A 54 -1.15 26.01 -10.55
C ARG A 54 -1.57 27.08 -9.55
N ALA A 55 -1.09 27.03 -8.30
CA ALA A 55 -1.38 28.03 -7.27
C ALA A 55 -0.89 29.44 -7.65
N TYR A 56 0.22 29.53 -8.40
CA TYR A 56 0.76 30.79 -8.91
C TYR A 56 0.20 31.19 -10.29
N LYS A 57 -0.81 30.46 -10.79
CA LYS A 57 -1.44 30.64 -12.12
C LYS A 57 -0.48 30.48 -13.30
N LEU A 58 0.58 29.69 -13.10
CA LEU A 58 1.56 29.33 -14.12
C LEU A 58 1.00 28.17 -14.94
N VAL A 59 0.04 28.50 -15.82
CA VAL A 59 -0.65 27.59 -16.73
C VAL A 59 -0.73 28.23 -18.14
N PRO A 60 -0.46 27.48 -19.23
CA PRO A 60 -0.16 26.04 -19.27
C PRO A 60 1.19 25.68 -18.62
N LEU A 61 1.32 24.43 -18.18
CA LEU A 61 2.53 23.94 -17.51
C LEU A 61 3.72 23.90 -18.47
N ASP A 62 3.47 23.57 -19.74
CA ASP A 62 4.47 23.44 -20.81
C ASP A 62 5.33 24.71 -21.00
N ASP A 63 4.74 25.90 -20.87
CA ASP A 63 5.44 27.19 -21.05
C ASP A 63 6.41 27.54 -19.90
N HIS A 64 6.36 26.81 -18.78
CA HIS A 64 6.94 27.24 -17.50
C HIS A 64 7.71 26.17 -16.73
N TRP A 65 7.41 24.88 -16.94
CA TRP A 65 7.99 23.81 -16.12
C TRP A 65 9.52 23.79 -16.22
N GLU A 66 10.11 23.97 -17.40
CA GLU A 66 11.54 23.74 -17.62
C GLU A 66 12.41 24.68 -16.77
N GLN A 67 12.13 25.99 -16.84
CA GLN A 67 12.83 27.01 -16.05
C GLN A 67 12.62 26.83 -14.55
N LEU A 68 11.40 26.48 -14.12
CA LEU A 68 11.06 26.36 -12.70
C LEU A 68 11.59 25.07 -12.09
N PHE A 69 11.64 23.98 -12.86
CA PHE A 69 12.21 22.70 -12.45
C PHE A 69 13.71 22.83 -12.18
N TRP A 70 14.45 23.55 -13.03
CA TRP A 70 15.87 23.84 -12.84
C TRP A 70 16.21 24.47 -11.46
N LEU A 71 15.27 25.25 -10.91
CA LEU A 71 15.40 25.86 -9.58
C LEU A 71 15.18 24.87 -8.43
N THR A 72 14.47 23.76 -8.67
CA THR A 72 14.28 22.68 -7.69
C THR A 72 15.51 21.75 -7.56
N CYS A 73 16.31 21.67 -8.63
CA CYS A 73 17.48 20.80 -8.75
C CYS A 73 18.73 21.35 -8.05
N ASP A 74 19.57 20.45 -7.53
CA ASP A 74 20.97 20.74 -7.21
C ASP A 74 21.90 20.58 -8.43
N ASP A 75 23.19 20.86 -8.26
CA ASP A 75 24.17 20.87 -9.35
C ASP A 75 24.44 19.49 -9.98
N THR A 76 24.12 18.39 -9.30
CA THR A 76 24.17 17.03 -9.89
C THR A 76 22.93 16.78 -10.74
N GLN A 77 21.76 17.16 -10.23
CA GLN A 77 20.49 17.02 -10.93
C GLN A 77 20.41 17.94 -12.15
N ARG A 78 21.01 19.14 -12.08
CA ARG A 78 21.19 20.08 -13.20
C ARG A 78 22.00 19.48 -14.35
N GLN A 79 23.07 18.74 -14.05
CA GLN A 79 23.86 18.05 -15.10
C GLN A 79 23.05 16.96 -15.81
N TRP A 80 22.20 16.21 -15.09
CA TRP A 80 21.26 15.28 -15.71
C TRP A 80 20.19 16.03 -16.51
N PHE A 81 19.62 17.10 -15.95
CA PHE A 81 18.56 17.90 -16.57
C PHE A 81 19.01 18.50 -17.91
N ALA A 82 20.18 19.16 -17.92
CA ALA A 82 20.76 19.74 -19.13
C ALA A 82 21.08 18.69 -20.22
N ARG A 83 21.32 17.44 -19.83
CA ARG A 83 21.55 16.33 -20.77
C ARG A 83 20.26 15.68 -21.26
N THR A 84 19.25 15.56 -20.42
CA THR A 84 18.09 14.69 -20.64
C THR A 84 16.80 15.45 -20.97
N LEU A 85 16.61 16.65 -20.43
CA LEU A 85 15.35 17.40 -20.50
C LEU A 85 15.47 18.77 -21.19
N ALA A 86 16.51 19.55 -20.89
CA ALA A 86 16.61 20.95 -21.31
C ALA A 86 16.68 21.14 -22.84
N ASP A 87 16.08 22.21 -23.34
CA ASP A 87 16.06 22.62 -24.75
C ASP A 87 15.54 21.55 -25.73
N ARG A 88 14.83 20.52 -25.23
CA ARG A 88 14.32 19.40 -26.06
C ARG A 88 12.91 19.59 -26.61
N GLY A 89 12.20 20.64 -26.22
CA GLY A 89 10.81 20.88 -26.62
C GLY A 89 9.84 19.81 -26.10
N LEU A 90 10.10 19.29 -24.90
CA LEU A 90 9.26 18.28 -24.27
C LEU A 90 8.03 18.91 -23.61
N HIS A 91 6.87 18.28 -23.78
CA HIS A 91 5.69 18.54 -22.95
C HIS A 91 5.94 18.05 -21.52
N TRP A 92 5.28 18.65 -20.54
CA TRP A 92 5.46 18.33 -19.12
C TRP A 92 5.22 16.84 -18.79
N GLU A 93 4.24 16.20 -19.44
CA GLU A 93 3.96 14.75 -19.32
C GLU A 93 5.14 13.87 -19.79
N GLN A 94 5.82 14.29 -20.85
CA GLN A 94 7.02 13.62 -21.36
C GLN A 94 8.20 13.80 -20.39
N ALA A 95 8.36 15.00 -19.83
CA ALA A 95 9.36 15.27 -18.79
C ALA A 95 9.11 14.42 -17.54
N CYS A 96 7.86 14.27 -17.09
CA CYS A 96 7.47 13.38 -16.00
C CYS A 96 7.87 11.92 -16.29
N THR A 97 7.60 11.41 -17.49
CA THR A 97 8.01 10.06 -17.92
C THR A 97 9.53 9.85 -17.82
N HIS A 98 10.33 10.85 -18.20
CA HIS A 98 11.79 10.83 -18.07
C HIS A 98 12.26 10.87 -16.61
N LEU A 99 11.61 11.67 -15.77
CA LEU A 99 11.90 11.79 -14.34
C LEU A 99 11.59 10.51 -13.57
N GLU A 100 10.49 9.85 -13.89
CA GLU A 100 10.10 8.57 -13.31
C GLU A 100 11.05 7.45 -13.69
N LYS A 101 11.58 7.47 -14.92
CA LYS A 101 12.55 6.49 -15.41
C LYS A 101 13.92 6.61 -14.73
N GLU A 102 14.38 7.82 -14.40
CA GLU A 102 15.68 8.04 -13.76
C GLU A 102 15.61 8.00 -12.23
N PHE A 103 14.59 8.63 -11.64
CA PHE A 103 14.50 8.87 -10.19
C PHE A 103 13.34 8.13 -9.50
N GLY A 104 12.54 7.37 -10.25
CA GLY A 104 11.59 6.42 -9.67
C GLY A 104 12.34 5.28 -8.97
N ASN A 105 12.02 5.03 -7.70
CA ASN A 105 12.62 3.95 -6.93
C ASN A 105 11.67 2.74 -6.88
N PRO A 106 11.81 1.74 -7.78
CA PRO A 106 10.93 0.58 -7.79
C PRO A 106 11.07 -0.26 -6.53
N PHE A 107 12.24 -0.30 -5.89
CA PHE A 107 12.43 -1.04 -4.64
C PHE A 107 11.67 -0.41 -3.46
N TYR A 108 11.58 0.93 -3.39
CA TYR A 108 10.73 1.60 -2.41
C TYR A 108 9.24 1.28 -2.63
N ILE A 109 8.78 1.35 -3.88
CA ILE A 109 7.41 1.00 -4.25
C ILE A 109 7.12 -0.48 -3.93
N TRP A 110 8.05 -1.40 -4.19
CA TRP A 110 7.89 -2.82 -3.85
C TRP A 110 7.91 -3.07 -2.34
N GLN A 111 8.78 -2.40 -1.59
CA GLN A 111 8.78 -2.44 -0.12
C GLN A 111 7.44 -1.94 0.43
N LYS A 112 6.88 -0.87 -0.14
CA LYS A 112 5.59 -0.32 0.27
C LYS A 112 4.41 -1.20 -0.14
N LYS A 113 4.45 -1.87 -1.29
CA LYS A 113 3.47 -2.91 -1.67
C LYS A 113 3.53 -4.13 -0.74
N ASP A 114 4.68 -4.48 -0.18
CA ASP A 114 4.77 -5.55 0.81
C ASP A 114 4.34 -5.10 2.23
N GLU A 115 4.63 -3.86 2.62
CA GLU A 115 4.09 -3.25 3.85
C GLU A 115 2.55 -3.18 3.79
N HIS A 116 1.99 -2.77 2.64
CA HIS A 116 0.55 -2.75 2.39
C HIS A 116 -0.10 -4.14 2.47
N ARG A 117 0.54 -5.17 1.89
CA ARG A 117 0.07 -6.57 1.96
C ARG A 117 -0.07 -7.08 3.39
N HIS A 118 0.83 -6.67 4.28
CA HIS A 118 0.85 -7.08 5.69
C HIS A 118 0.13 -6.09 6.61
N LEU A 119 -0.55 -5.09 6.05
CA LEU A 119 -1.23 -4.05 6.82
C LEU A 119 -2.52 -4.60 7.43
N ALA A 120 -2.70 -4.36 8.73
CA ALA A 120 -3.89 -4.73 9.49
C ALA A 120 -4.24 -3.65 10.51
N GLN A 121 -5.53 -3.57 10.86
CA GLN A 121 -6.02 -2.74 11.95
C GLN A 121 -5.55 -3.32 13.30
N ARG A 122 -5.02 -2.47 14.17
CA ARG A 122 -4.57 -2.87 15.52
C ARG A 122 -5.75 -2.93 16.50
N PRO A 123 -5.72 -3.76 17.57
CA PRO A 123 -6.84 -3.90 18.52
C PRO A 123 -7.26 -2.61 19.23
N ASP A 124 -6.33 -1.68 19.37
CA ASP A 124 -6.42 -0.36 20.01
C ASP A 124 -6.68 0.79 19.03
N GLU A 125 -6.71 0.53 17.72
CA GLU A 125 -6.74 1.53 16.66
C GLU A 125 -8.16 1.71 16.09
N SER A 126 -8.62 2.97 16.02
CA SER A 126 -9.92 3.30 15.44
C SER A 126 -9.93 3.07 13.93
N ILE A 127 -11.12 2.87 13.36
CA ILE A 127 -11.28 2.69 11.91
C ILE A 127 -10.78 3.92 11.13
N HIS A 128 -10.91 5.12 11.70
CA HIS A 128 -10.39 6.37 11.13
C HIS A 128 -8.86 6.39 11.08
N LEU A 129 -8.19 6.14 12.21
CA LEU A 129 -6.72 6.11 12.29
C LEU A 129 -6.13 4.99 11.42
N PHE A 130 -6.84 3.87 11.31
CA PHE A 130 -6.47 2.80 10.38
C PHE A 130 -6.65 3.22 8.92
N LEU A 131 -7.74 3.90 8.56
CA LEU A 131 -8.01 4.41 7.22
C LEU A 131 -6.95 5.40 6.75
N GLU A 132 -6.57 6.37 7.60
CA GLU A 132 -5.49 7.33 7.31
C GLU A 132 -4.18 6.60 7.02
N ARG A 133 -3.76 5.71 7.93
CA ARG A 133 -2.55 4.88 7.78
C ARG A 133 -2.60 3.95 6.56
N TYR A 134 -3.79 3.47 6.20
CA TYR A 134 -4.00 2.65 5.00
C TYR A 134 -3.85 3.49 3.72
N GLN A 135 -4.46 4.67 3.67
CA GLN A 135 -4.37 5.61 2.54
C GLN A 135 -2.94 6.10 2.30
N GLU A 136 -2.21 6.49 3.36
CA GLU A 136 -0.79 6.86 3.28
C GLU A 136 0.06 5.76 2.63
N ILE A 137 -0.07 4.51 3.10
CA ILE A 137 0.73 3.39 2.61
C ILE A 137 0.27 2.95 1.21
N SER A 138 -1.03 3.04 0.89
CA SER A 138 -1.55 2.78 -0.47
C SER A 138 -0.98 3.76 -1.49
N TYR A 139 -0.86 5.03 -1.10
CA TYR A 139 -0.29 6.11 -1.90
C TYR A 139 1.23 5.98 -2.06
N GLU A 140 1.98 5.75 -0.97
CA GLU A 140 3.42 5.45 -1.05
C GLU A 140 3.73 4.17 -1.85
N ALA A 141 2.82 3.20 -1.83
CA ALA A 141 2.88 1.98 -2.64
C ALA A 141 2.47 2.17 -4.10
N ASN A 142 1.96 3.32 -4.52
CA ASN A 142 1.40 3.56 -5.86
C ASN A 142 0.39 2.47 -6.28
N LEU A 143 -0.73 2.42 -5.55
CA LEU A 143 -1.91 1.62 -5.83
C LEU A 143 -3.05 2.50 -6.37
N ALA A 144 -3.88 1.95 -7.25
CA ALA A 144 -5.04 2.64 -7.79
C ALA A 144 -6.21 2.64 -6.79
N SER A 145 -7.12 3.62 -6.88
CA SER A 145 -8.39 3.59 -6.15
C SER A 145 -9.39 2.75 -6.93
N ASP A 146 -9.43 1.46 -6.65
CA ASP A 146 -10.28 0.46 -7.30
C ASP A 146 -11.01 -0.43 -6.27
N GLN A 147 -11.84 -1.34 -6.76
CA GLN A 147 -12.59 -2.28 -5.90
C GLN A 147 -11.67 -3.22 -5.12
N ASP A 148 -10.49 -3.56 -5.65
CA ASP A 148 -9.52 -4.43 -4.96
C ASP A 148 -8.89 -3.69 -3.77
N LEU A 149 -8.59 -2.39 -3.90
CA LEU A 149 -8.10 -1.58 -2.77
C LEU A 149 -9.13 -1.56 -1.62
N VAL A 150 -10.42 -1.35 -1.94
CA VAL A 150 -11.49 -1.35 -0.95
C VAL A 150 -11.72 -2.75 -0.36
N TYR A 151 -11.68 -3.81 -1.17
CA TYR A 151 -11.74 -5.20 -0.71
C TYR A 151 -10.61 -5.52 0.28
N ASN A 152 -9.37 -5.13 -0.03
CA ASN A 152 -8.21 -5.37 0.81
C ASN A 152 -8.26 -4.55 2.11
N PHE A 153 -8.81 -3.33 2.10
CA PHE A 153 -9.10 -2.57 3.31
C PHE A 153 -10.08 -3.31 4.22
N ILE A 154 -11.22 -3.78 3.69
CA ILE A 154 -12.20 -4.51 4.49
C ILE A 154 -11.61 -5.81 5.04
N CYS A 155 -10.79 -6.51 4.25
CA CYS A 155 -10.10 -7.73 4.66
C CYS A 155 -9.08 -7.54 5.79
N SER A 156 -8.49 -6.36 5.92
CA SER A 156 -7.46 -6.01 6.91
C SER A 156 -8.02 -5.40 8.22
N LEU A 157 -9.32 -5.09 8.28
CA LEU A 157 -10.03 -4.73 9.51
C LEU A 157 -10.08 -5.88 10.54
N LEU A 158 -10.20 -5.52 11.82
CA LEU A 158 -10.35 -6.48 12.93
C LEU A 158 -11.54 -7.43 12.69
N PRO A 159 -11.47 -8.73 13.07
CA PRO A 159 -12.52 -9.71 12.76
C PRO A 159 -13.98 -9.32 13.05
N PRO A 160 -14.34 -8.72 14.22
CA PRO A 160 -15.72 -8.27 14.46
C PRO A 160 -16.13 -7.10 13.55
N ILE A 161 -15.21 -6.16 13.30
CA ILE A 161 -15.43 -5.00 12.44
C ILE A 161 -15.58 -5.45 10.98
N LYS A 162 -14.68 -6.29 10.47
CA LYS A 162 -14.76 -6.91 9.14
C LYS A 162 -16.10 -7.62 8.90
N LYS A 163 -16.59 -8.39 9.89
CA LYS A 163 -17.91 -9.06 9.78
C LYS A 163 -19.06 -8.06 9.64
N LYS A 164 -19.03 -6.96 10.41
CA LYS A 164 -20.05 -5.91 10.35
C LYS A 164 -19.94 -5.09 9.06
N ALA A 165 -18.72 -4.79 8.62
CA ALA A 165 -18.40 -4.09 7.38
C ALA A 165 -18.98 -4.81 6.16
N TRP A 166 -18.70 -6.11 5.98
CA TRP A 166 -19.29 -6.89 4.89
C TRP A 166 -20.82 -6.85 4.90
N SER A 167 -21.45 -7.08 6.06
CA SER A 167 -22.92 -7.02 6.16
C SER A 167 -23.48 -5.63 5.83
N THR A 168 -22.75 -4.55 6.13
CA THR A 168 -23.20 -3.17 5.87
C THR A 168 -23.05 -2.84 4.39
N LEU A 169 -21.91 -3.18 3.79
CA LEU A 169 -21.61 -2.93 2.38
C LEU A 169 -22.52 -3.75 1.45
N THR A 170 -22.75 -5.03 1.74
CA THR A 170 -23.69 -5.86 0.96
C THR A 170 -25.13 -5.35 1.06
N ASN A 171 -25.54 -4.79 2.21
CA ASN A 171 -26.86 -4.16 2.34
C ASN A 171 -26.98 -2.84 1.55
N GLN A 172 -25.87 -2.11 1.34
CA GLN A 172 -25.84 -0.80 0.68
C GLN A 172 -25.62 -0.89 -0.84
N TYR A 173 -24.76 -1.81 -1.30
CA TYR A 173 -24.31 -1.92 -2.70
C TYR A 173 -24.61 -3.29 -3.34
N GLY A 174 -25.14 -4.26 -2.57
CA GLY A 174 -25.45 -5.60 -3.07
C GLY A 174 -24.21 -6.46 -3.28
N LEU A 175 -23.94 -6.82 -4.54
CA LEU A 175 -22.83 -7.69 -4.94
C LEU A 175 -21.65 -6.92 -5.57
N GLU A 176 -21.83 -5.65 -5.90
CA GLU A 176 -20.76 -4.79 -6.42
C GLU A 176 -20.21 -3.93 -5.28
N LEU A 177 -18.90 -3.72 -5.24
CA LEU A 177 -18.25 -2.87 -4.25
C LEU A 177 -17.99 -1.48 -4.83
N THR A 178 -18.02 -0.43 -4.01
CA THR A 178 -17.54 0.89 -4.46
C THR A 178 -16.02 0.89 -4.62
N SER A 179 -15.50 1.64 -5.60
CA SER A 179 -14.06 1.94 -5.75
C SER A 179 -13.62 3.15 -4.91
N ASP A 180 -14.56 3.82 -4.23
CA ASP A 180 -14.28 4.90 -3.29
C ASP A 180 -14.05 4.34 -1.89
N LEU A 181 -12.77 4.24 -1.52
CA LEU A 181 -12.32 3.81 -0.20
C LEU A 181 -12.85 4.70 0.94
N GLN A 182 -13.01 6.01 0.71
CA GLN A 182 -13.50 6.95 1.71
C GLN A 182 -14.99 6.72 1.96
N GLN A 183 -15.78 6.56 0.91
CA GLN A 183 -17.21 6.26 0.97
C GLN A 183 -17.48 4.91 1.67
N ALA A 184 -16.69 3.87 1.35
CA ALA A 184 -16.77 2.58 2.01
C ALA A 184 -16.44 2.69 3.50
N ALA A 185 -15.34 3.36 3.86
CA ALA A 185 -14.92 3.49 5.24
C ALA A 185 -15.88 4.33 6.08
N GLN A 186 -16.45 5.41 5.55
CA GLN A 186 -17.50 6.21 6.21
C GLN A 186 -18.74 5.36 6.54
N LEU A 187 -19.20 4.53 5.59
CA LEU A 187 -20.32 3.61 5.82
C LEU A 187 -20.01 2.61 6.95
N ILE A 188 -18.79 2.05 6.95
CA ILE A 188 -18.32 1.12 7.98
C ILE A 188 -18.22 1.81 9.35
N MET A 189 -17.71 3.05 9.41
CA MET A 189 -17.62 3.83 10.65
C MET A 189 -18.99 4.15 11.23
N ALA A 190 -19.92 4.65 10.40
CA ALA A 190 -21.30 4.92 10.81
C ALA A 190 -22.03 3.66 11.32
N ALA A 191 -21.80 2.50 10.68
CA ALA A 191 -22.39 1.25 11.12
C ALA A 191 -21.70 0.64 12.35
N CYS A 192 -20.39 0.77 12.52
CA CYS A 192 -19.65 0.24 13.66
C CYS A 192 -19.79 1.09 14.92
N GLY A 193 -19.86 2.42 14.75
CA GLY A 193 -19.74 3.41 15.81
C GLY A 193 -18.27 3.79 16.07
N GLU A 194 -18.02 5.05 16.40
CA GLU A 194 -16.71 5.57 16.82
C GLU A 194 -16.41 5.18 18.29
N GLY A 195 -16.41 3.88 18.56
CA GLY A 195 -16.22 3.28 19.88
C GLY A 195 -14.94 2.47 19.96
N THR A 196 -13.91 3.01 20.63
CA THR A 196 -12.82 2.20 21.17
C THR A 196 -13.33 1.26 22.27
N ASN A 197 -12.50 0.29 22.68
CA ASN A 197 -12.83 -0.78 23.64
C ASN A 197 -13.67 -1.95 23.09
N ASN A 198 -13.20 -2.60 22.02
CA ASN A 198 -13.36 -4.06 21.91
C ASN A 198 -12.45 -4.73 22.95
N THR A 199 -12.86 -4.74 24.23
CA THR A 199 -12.31 -5.69 25.19
C THR A 199 -12.60 -7.09 24.65
N TYR A 200 -11.54 -7.84 24.32
CA TYR A 200 -11.62 -9.21 23.82
C TYR A 200 -12.04 -10.16 24.95
N SER A 201 -13.30 -10.04 25.39
CA SER A 201 -13.91 -10.95 26.34
C SER A 201 -14.17 -12.28 25.64
N GLU A 202 -13.24 -13.22 25.76
CA GLU A 202 -13.44 -14.60 25.33
C GLU A 202 -14.68 -15.17 26.00
N THR A 203 -15.76 -15.35 25.24
CA THR A 203 -16.93 -16.11 25.69
C THR A 203 -16.61 -17.60 25.66
N SER A 204 -15.70 -18.01 26.55
CA SER A 204 -15.38 -19.39 26.85
C SER A 204 -16.61 -20.03 27.52
N SER A 205 -17.42 -20.73 26.71
CA SER A 205 -18.64 -21.39 27.16
C SER A 205 -18.32 -22.52 28.13
N ASN A 206 -18.50 -22.24 29.43
CA ASN A 206 -18.27 -23.18 30.53
C ASN A 206 -18.89 -24.57 30.29
N SER A 207 -18.05 -25.61 30.21
CA SER A 207 -18.46 -27.00 30.45
C SER A 207 -17.82 -27.49 31.75
N LYS A 208 -18.51 -27.24 32.86
CA LYS A 208 -18.01 -27.39 34.22
C LYS A 208 -18.09 -28.84 34.69
N ARG A 209 -17.04 -29.64 34.48
CA ARG A 209 -16.87 -30.96 35.09
C ARG A 209 -15.85 -30.89 36.23
N ARG A 210 -16.30 -31.23 37.45
CA ARG A 210 -15.43 -31.47 38.61
C ARG A 210 -14.56 -32.71 38.36
N TYR A 211 -13.31 -32.66 38.80
CA TYR A 211 -12.68 -33.80 39.47
C TYR A 211 -11.56 -33.28 40.37
N ASP A 212 -11.65 -33.60 41.66
CA ASP A 212 -10.63 -33.30 42.66
C ASP A 212 -9.67 -34.49 42.75
N ASN A 213 -8.35 -34.26 42.69
CA ASN A 213 -7.36 -35.13 43.32
C ASN A 213 -6.02 -34.40 43.53
N GLU A 214 -5.22 -34.91 44.45
CA GLU A 214 -3.96 -34.30 44.93
C GLU A 214 -2.72 -34.81 44.19
N GLY A 215 -1.61 -34.06 44.30
CA GLY A 215 -0.29 -34.69 44.49
C GLY A 215 0.79 -34.52 43.42
N PHE A 216 2.03 -34.39 43.92
CA PHE A 216 3.31 -34.77 43.30
C PHE A 216 3.86 -34.00 42.07
N ASN A 217 4.47 -32.86 42.36
CA ASN A 217 5.93 -32.61 42.22
C ASN A 217 6.71 -33.33 41.08
N GLY A 218 7.32 -32.59 40.14
CA GLY A 218 8.28 -33.14 39.19
C GLY A 218 8.83 -32.18 38.12
N SER A 219 9.96 -31.52 38.39
CA SER A 219 10.66 -30.69 37.39
C SER A 219 11.30 -31.51 36.26
N LYS A 220 11.16 -31.07 34.99
CA LYS A 220 12.10 -31.39 33.90
C LYS A 220 12.01 -30.41 32.73
N LYS A 221 13.14 -29.81 32.35
CA LYS A 221 13.33 -29.12 31.07
C LYS A 221 13.38 -30.17 29.95
N HIS A 222 12.78 -29.91 28.78
CA HIS A 222 13.18 -30.58 27.55
C HIS A 222 13.23 -29.63 26.35
N LYS A 223 14.15 -29.92 25.42
CA LYS A 223 14.43 -29.13 24.21
C LYS A 223 13.64 -29.65 23.00
N GLN A 224 13.49 -28.78 22.00
CA GLN A 224 13.18 -29.11 20.58
C GLN A 224 11.76 -29.71 20.35
N ALA A 225 11.20 -29.76 19.13
CA ALA A 225 11.74 -29.47 17.79
C ALA A 225 10.70 -28.85 16.84
N ARG A 226 11.14 -28.08 15.83
CA ARG A 226 10.35 -27.73 14.62
C ARG A 226 9.99 -28.98 13.78
N GLN A 227 9.13 -28.79 12.78
CA GLN A 227 8.63 -29.77 11.78
C GLN A 227 7.63 -30.79 12.34
N GLY A 228 6.55 -31.10 11.59
CA GLY A 228 5.21 -31.07 12.22
C GLY A 228 3.99 -31.70 11.49
N THR A 229 4.10 -32.78 10.70
CA THR A 229 3.06 -33.18 9.70
C THR A 229 2.73 -34.72 9.61
N CYS A 230 1.77 -35.23 8.82
CA CYS A 230 1.28 -36.66 8.88
C CYS A 230 2.25 -37.78 8.35
N PRO A 231 1.91 -39.10 8.28
CA PRO A 231 2.55 -40.02 7.31
C PRO A 231 2.49 -39.63 5.81
N LEU A 232 1.97 -38.44 5.50
CA LEU A 232 2.16 -37.76 4.23
C LEU A 232 3.45 -36.88 4.20
N HIS A 233 4.14 -36.68 5.34
CA HIS A 233 5.26 -35.75 5.60
C HIS A 233 5.56 -35.59 7.14
N PRO A 234 6.74 -35.87 7.74
CA PRO A 234 6.83 -36.86 8.86
C PRO A 234 6.65 -36.56 10.40
N LYS A 235 5.86 -35.61 10.97
CA LYS A 235 5.65 -35.49 12.47
C LYS A 235 4.41 -34.71 13.05
N GLY A 236 3.18 -35.24 13.01
CA GLY A 236 1.92 -34.44 12.83
C GLY A 236 1.35 -33.50 13.91
N SER A 237 0.92 -32.29 13.47
CA SER A 237 0.05 -31.34 14.19
C SER A 237 -1.42 -31.39 13.73
N HIS A 238 -2.03 -32.58 13.72
CA HIS A 238 -3.44 -32.82 13.33
C HIS A 238 -4.03 -33.91 14.24
N ALA A 239 -5.36 -34.05 14.27
CA ALA A 239 -6.06 -34.96 15.16
C ALA A 239 -5.91 -36.44 14.73
N LYS A 240 -6.01 -37.33 15.70
CA LYS A 240 -5.89 -38.79 15.50
C LYS A 240 -6.95 -39.36 14.54
N GLU A 241 -8.11 -38.71 14.49
CA GLU A 241 -9.24 -39.06 13.61
C GLU A 241 -8.95 -38.70 12.14
N GLU A 242 -8.37 -37.53 11.88
CA GLU A 242 -7.99 -37.07 10.53
C GLU A 242 -6.93 -38.00 9.91
N CYS A 243 -6.00 -38.51 10.72
CA CYS A 243 -5.03 -39.54 10.33
C CYS A 243 -5.70 -40.87 9.92
N PHE A 244 -6.84 -41.22 10.54
CA PHE A 244 -7.60 -42.43 10.21
C PHE A 244 -8.34 -42.30 8.87
N VAL A 245 -8.87 -41.11 8.56
CA VAL A 245 -9.49 -40.79 7.26
C VAL A 245 -8.47 -40.96 6.13
N TRP A 246 -7.30 -40.30 6.22
CA TRP A 246 -6.26 -40.41 5.19
C TRP A 246 -5.72 -41.84 5.02
N LYS A 247 -5.59 -42.62 6.11
CA LYS A 247 -5.22 -44.05 6.03
C LYS A 247 -6.25 -44.91 5.30
N SER A 248 -7.53 -44.52 5.32
CA SER A 248 -8.61 -45.19 4.62
C SER A 248 -8.59 -44.87 3.12
N MET A 249 -8.43 -43.59 2.76
CA MET A 249 -8.37 -43.13 1.37
C MET A 249 -7.21 -43.77 0.57
N LEU A 250 -6.04 -43.90 1.18
CA LEU A 250 -4.87 -44.53 0.54
C LEU A 250 -5.08 -46.03 0.27
N LYS A 251 -5.86 -46.74 1.10
CA LYS A 251 -6.23 -48.15 0.84
C LYS A 251 -7.15 -48.29 -0.37
N GLU A 252 -8.13 -47.40 -0.53
CA GLU A 252 -9.02 -47.42 -1.69
C GLU A 252 -8.28 -47.13 -3.00
N ALA A 253 -7.33 -46.18 -2.99
CA ALA A 253 -6.53 -45.85 -4.17
C ALA A 253 -5.74 -47.08 -4.66
N ALA A 254 -5.07 -47.79 -3.74
CA ALA A 254 -4.34 -49.01 -4.06
C ALA A 254 -5.25 -50.13 -4.62
N ALA A 255 -6.47 -50.29 -4.07
CA ALA A 255 -7.43 -51.28 -4.54
C ALA A 255 -7.97 -50.97 -5.96
N LYS A 256 -8.09 -49.69 -6.32
CA LYS A 256 -8.55 -49.26 -7.66
C LYS A 256 -7.48 -49.44 -8.74
N SER A 257 -6.19 -49.35 -8.38
CA SER A 257 -5.06 -49.46 -9.32
C SER A 257 -4.76 -50.88 -9.83
N ASN A 258 -5.37 -51.93 -9.25
CA ASN A 258 -4.93 -53.32 -9.44
C ASN A 258 -5.92 -54.18 -10.26
N LYS A 259 -6.80 -53.56 -11.05
CA LYS A 259 -7.62 -54.28 -12.05
C LYS A 259 -6.83 -54.49 -13.34
N PRO A 260 -6.61 -55.73 -13.81
CA PRO A 260 -5.99 -55.96 -15.11
C PRO A 260 -6.94 -55.53 -16.24
N HIS A 261 -6.41 -54.78 -17.21
CA HIS A 261 -7.09 -54.61 -18.50
C HIS A 261 -7.00 -55.92 -19.28
N ASN A 262 -8.14 -56.60 -19.44
CA ASN A 262 -8.27 -57.66 -20.42
C ASN A 262 -8.44 -57.00 -21.80
N ASN A 263 -7.53 -57.26 -22.73
CA ASN A 263 -7.73 -56.94 -24.14
C ASN A 263 -8.60 -58.03 -24.78
N GLY A 264 -9.55 -57.61 -25.61
CA GLY A 264 -10.40 -58.42 -26.48
C GLY A 264 -10.97 -57.54 -27.58
#